data_AF-A0A0R1V5T6-F1
#
_entry.id   AF-A0A0R1V5T6-F1
#
_cell.length_a   1.000
_cell.length_b   1.000
_cell.length_c   1.000
_cell.angle_alpha   90.00
_cell.angle_beta   90.00
_cell.angle_gamma   90.00
#
_symmetry.space_group_name_H-M   'P 1'
#
loop_
_entity.id
_entity.type
_entity.pdbx_description
1 polymer ?
#
loop_
_entity_poly.entity_id
_entity_poly.type
_entity_poly.pdbx_seq_one_letter_code
_entity_poly.pdbx_strand_id
1 'polypeptide(L)' 'MPDLGKSKRIWTFISFITFILFGLAALLHQYWINIFVIIFGLLIKYYGSNVLFTKGKERRKYLKQKLIEARVISIKKQK' A
#
# COMPACT_ATOMS: atom_id res chain seq x y z
N MET A 1 -1.63 14.58 18.01
CA MET A 1 -2.39 13.87 16.96
C MET A 1 -2.53 12.39 17.33
N PRO A 2 -3.51 12.03 18.17
CA PRO A 2 -3.60 10.72 18.81
C PRO A 2 -4.56 9.75 18.10
N ASP A 3 -4.45 9.57 16.77
CA ASP A 3 -5.39 8.69 16.02
C ASP A 3 -4.70 7.74 15.03
N LEU A 4 -3.40 7.96 14.73
CA LEU A 4 -2.64 7.10 13.80
C LEU A 4 -2.42 5.68 14.35
N GLY A 5 -2.30 5.50 15.66
CA GLY A 5 -1.98 4.20 16.27
C GLY A 5 -3.11 3.17 16.19
N LYS A 6 -4.37 3.62 16.26
CA LYS A 6 -5.56 2.76 16.12
C LYS A 6 -5.82 2.42 14.66
N SER A 7 -5.81 3.44 13.80
CA SER A 7 -5.99 3.27 12.35
C SER A 7 -4.92 2.36 11.73
N LYS A 8 -3.65 2.49 12.12
CA LYS A 8 -2.58 1.60 11.64
C LYS A 8 -2.82 0.13 12.01
N ARG A 9 -3.25 -0.15 13.24
CA ARG A 9 -3.57 -1.53 13.68
C ARG A 9 -4.72 -2.13 12.87
N ILE A 10 -5.78 -1.36 12.63
CA ILE A 10 -6.92 -1.78 11.83
C ILE A 10 -6.48 -2.11 10.40
N TRP A 11 -5.72 -1.24 9.75
CA TRP A 11 -5.22 -1.47 8.39
C TRP A 11 -4.27 -2.67 8.30
N THR A 12 -3.44 -2.92 9.31
CA THR A 12 -2.60 -4.11 9.37
C THR A 12 -3.47 -5.37 9.47
N PHE A 13 -4.49 -5.35 10.34
CA PHE A 13 -5.38 -6.49 10.52
C PHE A 13 -6.18 -6.80 9.25
N ILE A 14 -6.72 -5.76 8.60
CA ILE A 14 -7.40 -5.89 7.29
C ILE A 14 -6.45 -6.49 6.25
N SER A 15 -5.18 -6.07 6.21
CA SER A 15 -4.20 -6.61 5.25
C SER A 15 -3.93 -8.10 5.47
N PHE A 16 -3.83 -8.54 6.73
CA PHE A 16 -3.70 -9.96 7.06
C PHE A 16 -4.94 -10.75 6.66
N ILE A 17 -6.14 -10.24 6.97
CA ILE A 17 -7.40 -10.87 6.56
C ILE A 17 -7.46 -11.02 5.04
N THR A 18 -7.15 -9.97 4.28
CA THR A 18 -7.17 -10.03 2.81
C THR A 18 -6.21 -11.08 2.28
N PHE A 19 -5.03 -11.24 2.89
CA PHE A 19 -4.06 -12.27 2.49
C PHE A 19 -4.54 -13.70 2.82
N ILE A 20 -5.15 -13.90 4.00
CA ILE A 20 -5.73 -15.18 4.38
C ILE A 20 -6.89 -15.53 3.45
N LEU A 21 -7.77 -14.57 3.16
CA LEU A 21 -8.91 -14.75 2.25
C LEU A 21 -8.43 -15.13 0.84
N PHE A 22 -7.35 -14.50 0.37
CA PHE A 22 -6.72 -14.84 -0.90
C PHE A 22 -6.17 -16.27 -0.91
N GLY A 23 -5.45 -16.66 0.14
CA GLY A 23 -4.90 -18.01 0.29
C GLY A 23 -6.00 -19.09 0.32
N LEU A 24 -7.06 -18.86 1.10
CA LEU A 24 -8.21 -19.77 1.14
C LEU A 24 -8.95 -19.82 -0.20
N ALA A 25 -9.18 -18.69 -0.86
CA ALA A 25 -9.83 -18.67 -2.17
C ALA A 25 -9.01 -19.45 -3.22
N ALA A 26 -7.68 -19.35 -3.16
CA ALA A 26 -6.78 -20.12 -4.01
C ALA A 26 -6.83 -21.62 -3.71
N LEU A 27 -6.83 -22.02 -2.43
CA LEU A 27 -6.89 -23.43 -2.01
C LEU A 27 -8.23 -24.09 -2.36
N LEU A 28 -9.34 -23.39 -2.15
CA LEU A 28 -10.69 -23.89 -2.39
C LEU A 28 -11.12 -23.80 -3.87
N HIS A 29 -10.22 -23.36 -4.76
CA HIS A 29 -10.51 -23.08 -6.17
C HIS A 29 -11.74 -22.18 -6.37
N GLN A 30 -12.04 -21.32 -5.38
CA GLN A 30 -13.19 -20.42 -5.38
C GLN A 30 -12.80 -19.08 -6.00
N TYR A 31 -12.61 -19.13 -7.32
CA TYR A 31 -12.13 -17.99 -8.13
C TYR A 31 -13.04 -16.76 -8.08
N TRP A 32 -14.32 -16.93 -7.72
CA TRP A 32 -15.26 -15.82 -7.59
C TRP A 32 -14.91 -14.88 -6.43
N ILE A 33 -14.29 -15.40 -5.37
CA ILE A 33 -13.86 -14.61 -4.20
C ILE A 33 -12.66 -13.70 -4.54
N ASN A 34 -11.91 -13.99 -5.62
CA ASN A 34 -10.78 -13.16 -6.03
C ASN A 34 -11.18 -11.71 -6.35
N ILE A 35 -12.41 -11.46 -6.82
CA ILE A 35 -12.90 -10.10 -7.09
C ILE A 35 -12.86 -9.27 -5.80
N PHE A 36 -13.35 -9.83 -4.69
CA PHE A 36 -13.32 -9.15 -3.39
C PHE A 36 -11.89 -8.94 -2.91
N VAL A 37 -11.01 -9.93 -3.07
CA VAL A 37 -9.60 -9.80 -2.72
C VAL A 37 -8.93 -8.66 -3.49
N ILE A 38 -9.20 -8.53 -4.79
CA ILE A 38 -8.66 -7.45 -5.62
C ILE A 38 -9.18 -6.09 -5.14
N ILE A 39 -10.48 -5.99 -4.83
CA ILE A 39 -11.08 -4.76 -4.30
C ILE A 39 -10.44 -4.38 -2.95
N PHE A 40 -10.30 -5.34 -2.04
CA PHE A 40 -9.63 -5.11 -0.76
C PHE A 40 -8.16 -4.73 -0.93
N GLY A 41 -7.44 -5.39 -1.85
CA GLY A 41 -6.06 -5.06 -2.18
C GLY A 41 -5.91 -3.64 -2.73
N LEU A 42 -6.83 -3.21 -3.61
CA LEU A 42 -6.90 -1.81 -4.06
C LEU A 42 -7.19 -0.87 -2.90
N LEU A 43 -8.16 -1.19 -2.05
CA LEU A 43 -8.55 -0.34 -0.92
C LEU A 43 -7.37 -0.13 0.06
N ILE A 44 -6.64 -1.20 0.38
CA ILE A 44 -5.41 -1.13 1.19
C ILE A 44 -4.35 -0.29 0.47
N LYS A 45 -4.19 -0.45 -0.84
CA LYS A 45 -3.21 0.33 -1.62
C LYS A 45 -3.50 1.83 -1.62
N TYR A 46 -4.76 2.24 -1.76
CA TYR A 46 -5.13 3.66 -1.86
C TYR A 46 -5.27 4.34 -0.49
N TYR A 47 -5.89 3.67 0.48
CA TYR A 47 -6.23 4.26 1.78
C TYR A 47 -5.32 3.77 2.92
N GLY A 48 -4.98 2.48 2.94
CA GLY A 48 -4.13 1.88 3.98
C GLY A 48 -2.64 2.20 3.82
N SER A 49 -2.14 2.31 2.59
CA SER A 49 -0.72 2.53 2.28
C SER A 49 -0.16 3.79 2.93
N ASN A 50 -0.96 4.86 2.96
CA ASN A 50 -0.54 6.13 3.55
C ASN A 50 -0.40 6.02 5.07
N VAL A 51 -1.19 5.17 5.73
CA VAL A 51 -1.18 4.94 7.17
C VAL A 51 -0.13 3.88 7.56
N LEU A 52 0.03 2.84 6.75
CA LEU A 52 0.95 1.73 6.97
C LEU A 52 2.41 2.09 6.66
N PHE A 53 2.65 2.90 5.61
CA PHE A 53 3.97 3.15 5.05
C PHE A 53 4.36 4.64 4.99
N THR A 54 3.97 5.44 5.97
CA THR A 54 4.38 6.87 6.10
C THR A 54 5.89 7.06 5.93
N LYS A 55 6.69 6.33 6.72
CA LYS A 55 8.17 6.37 6.64
C LYS A 55 8.72 5.94 5.28
N GLY A 56 8.07 5.00 4.61
CA GLY A 56 8.46 4.54 3.28
C GLY A 56 8.22 5.59 2.21
N LYS A 57 7.12 6.35 2.31
CA LYS A 57 6.81 7.47 1.41
C LYS A 57 7.80 8.62 1.59
N GLU A 58 8.14 8.97 2.83
CA GLU A 58 9.15 9.98 3.14
C GLU A 58 10.52 9.58 2.61
N ARG A 59 10.93 8.32 2.82
CA ARG A 59 12.20 7.80 2.29
C ARG A 59 12.22 7.82 0.76
N ARG A 60 11.13 7.49 0.08
CA ARG A 60 11.04 7.59 -1.39
C ARG A 60 11.08 9.04 -1.88
N LYS A 61 10.45 9.98 -1.18
CA LYS A 61 10.55 11.42 -1.50
C LYS A 61 11.98 11.92 -1.33
N TYR A 62 12.62 11.58 -0.21
CA TYR A 62 14.01 11.92 0.06
C TYR A 62 14.97 11.34 -0.98
N LEU A 63 14.83 10.05 -1.31
CA LEU A 63 15.65 9.41 -2.35
C LEU A 63 15.44 10.05 -3.72
N LYS A 64 14.19 10.38 -4.09
CA LYS A 64 13.92 11.12 -5.33
C LYS A 64 14.61 12.48 -5.35
N GLN A 65 14.52 13.25 -4.26
CA GLN A 65 15.19 14.54 -4.14
C GLN A 65 16.71 14.39 -4.27
N LYS A 66 17.31 13.42 -3.59
CA LYS A 66 18.74 13.17 -3.65
C LYS A 66 19.21 12.75 -5.06
N LEU A 67 18.39 12.00 -5.79
CA LEU A 67 18.69 11.60 -7.17
C LEU A 67 18.52 12.76 -8.18
N ILE A 68 17.60 13.69 -7.92
CA ILE A 68 17.45 14.94 -8.68
C ILE A 68 18.65 15.85 -8.40
N GLU A 69 19.05 15.98 -7.13
CA GLU A 69 20.20 16.79 -6.69
C GLU A 69 21.51 16.26 -7.30
N ALA A 70 21.69 14.93 -7.33
CA ALA A 70 22.80 14.27 -8.00
C ALA A 70 22.71 14.34 -9.55
N ARG A 71 21.70 15.00 -10.13
CA ARG A 71 21.41 15.10 -11.57
C ARG A 71 21.32 13.75 -12.31
N VAL A 72 21.09 12.65 -11.61
CA VAL A 72 20.94 11.32 -12.21
C VAL A 72 19.58 11.20 -12.92
N ILE A 73 18.58 11.98 -12.50
CA ILE A 73 17.23 11.95 -13.05
C ILE A 73 16.77 13.37 -13.39
N SER A 74 16.33 13.59 -14.62
CA SER A 74 15.67 14.83 -15.04
C SER A 74 14.17 14.76 -14.73
N ILE A 75 13.64 15.78 -14.06
CA ILE A 75 12.19 15.95 -13.90
C ILE A 75 11.64 16.41 -15.25
N LYS A 76 11.26 15.46 -16.11
CA LYS A 76 10.52 15.78 -17.33
C LYS A 76 9.14 16.26 -16.90
N LYS A 77 8.95 17.58 -16.91
CA LYS A 77 7.66 18.24 -16.66
C LYS A 77 6.70 17.74 -17.75
N GLN A 78 5.87 16.75 -17.45
CA GLN A 78 4.78 16.40 -18.34
C GLN A 78 3.77 17.54 -18.27
N LYS A 79 3.57 18.16 -19.43
CA LYS A 79 2.68 19.28 -19.68
C LYS A 79 1.25 18.80 -19.75
#